data_AF-A0AAV4JV63-F1
#
_entry.id   AF-A0AAV4JV63-F1
#
_cell.length_a   1.000
_cell.length_b   1.000
_cell.length_c   1.000
_cell.angle_alpha   90.00
_cell.angle_beta   90.00
_cell.angle_gamma   90.00
#
_symmetry.space_group_name_H-M   'P 1'
#
loop_
_entity.id
_entity.type
_entity.pdbx_description
1 polymer ?
#
loop_
_entity_poly.entity_id
_entity_poly.type
_entity_poly.pdbx_seq_one_letter_code
_entity_poly.pdbx_strand_id
1 'polypeptide(L)'
;MDHANYARWASIHFRDMKSLPSTTMNEFIHHKHWVLSKTDNKFSSIPFDQPLEQENKLVKGSGGVIGITQNPSALRKWMLSGPEISRLIDQFEDTCMDENEERQHPHHEQNLQTQKTF
;
A
#
# COMPACT_ATOMS: atom_id res chain seq x y z
N MET A 1 -13.61 -24.68 8.09
CA MET A 1 -13.53 -24.02 6.78
C MET A 1 -12.09 -24.11 6.31
N ASP A 2 -11.85 -24.82 5.20
CA ASP A 2 -10.52 -25.05 4.63
C ASP A 2 -9.80 -23.72 4.35
N HIS A 3 -8.79 -23.41 5.15
CA HIS A 3 -7.81 -22.39 4.78
C HIS A 3 -6.74 -23.10 3.98
N ALA A 4 -6.89 -23.09 2.64
CA ALA A 4 -5.83 -23.56 1.76
C ALA A 4 -4.55 -22.79 2.10
N ASN A 5 -3.49 -23.49 2.50
CA ASN A 5 -2.20 -22.86 2.74
C ASN A 5 -1.62 -22.47 1.37
N TYR A 6 -1.85 -21.21 0.98
CA TYR A 6 -1.39 -20.63 -0.28
C TYR A 6 0.13 -20.72 -0.46
N ALA A 7 0.92 -20.86 0.62
CA ALA A 7 2.37 -21.06 0.51
C ALA A 7 2.73 -22.36 -0.23
N ARG A 8 1.84 -23.35 -0.28
CA ARG A 8 2.03 -24.56 -1.10
C ARG A 8 2.08 -24.29 -2.60
N TRP A 9 1.49 -23.19 -3.06
CA TRP A 9 1.52 -22.77 -4.47
C TRP A 9 2.71 -21.88 -4.80
N ALA A 10 3.57 -21.54 -3.82
CA ALA A 10 4.69 -20.64 -4.03
C ALA A 10 5.64 -21.12 -5.14
N SER A 11 5.94 -22.42 -5.19
CA SER A 11 6.81 -22.99 -6.24
C SER A 11 6.21 -22.86 -7.65
N ILE A 12 4.89 -23.03 -7.77
CA ILE A 12 4.16 -22.87 -9.03
C ILE A 12 4.16 -21.39 -9.41
N HIS A 13 3.84 -20.51 -8.47
CA HIS A 13 3.89 -19.06 -8.67
C HIS A 13 5.27 -18.58 -9.13
N PHE A 14 6.36 -19.07 -8.51
CA PHE A 14 7.72 -18.73 -8.94
C PHE A 14 8.07 -19.26 -10.32
N ARG A 15 7.61 -20.47 -10.68
CA ARG A 15 7.76 -20.99 -12.04
C ARG A 15 7.02 -20.09 -13.04
N ASP A 16 5.79 -19.71 -12.72
CA ASP A 16 4.96 -18.88 -13.60
C ASP A 16 5.58 -17.50 -13.79
N MET A 17 6.06 -16.87 -12.70
CA MET A 17 6.80 -15.61 -12.74
C MET A 17 8.05 -15.68 -13.63
N LYS A 18 8.79 -16.81 -13.59
CA LYS A 18 9.95 -17.04 -14.47
C LYS A 18 9.58 -17.28 -15.93
N SER A 19 8.34 -17.68 -16.20
CA SER A 19 7.83 -17.92 -17.55
C SER A 19 7.20 -16.69 -18.21
N LEU A 20 7.14 -15.55 -17.50
CA LEU A 20 6.60 -14.31 -18.03
C LEU A 20 7.42 -13.82 -19.24
N PRO A 21 6.76 -13.15 -20.20
CA PRO A 21 7.45 -12.50 -21.30
C PRO A 21 8.51 -11.51 -20.81
N SER A 22 9.60 -11.37 -21.57
CA SER A 22 10.70 -10.44 -21.26
C SER A 22 10.23 -8.98 -21.18
N THR A 23 9.19 -8.61 -21.94
CA THR A 23 8.55 -7.28 -21.87
C THR A 23 7.97 -7.01 -20.48
N THR A 24 7.23 -7.97 -19.91
CA THR A 24 6.65 -7.88 -18.57
C THR A 24 7.74 -7.85 -17.50
N MET A 25 8.79 -8.65 -17.65
CA MET A 25 9.94 -8.64 -16.73
C MET A 25 10.67 -7.29 -16.74
N ASN A 26 10.87 -6.70 -17.93
CA ASN A 26 11.52 -5.39 -18.06
C ASN A 26 10.68 -4.28 -17.42
N GLU A 27 9.36 -4.32 -17.60
CA GLU A 27 8.45 -3.39 -16.92
C GLU A 27 8.55 -3.53 -15.39
N PHE A 28 8.61 -4.76 -14.89
CA PHE A 28 8.73 -5.04 -13.46
C PHE A 28 10.06 -4.55 -12.86
N ILE A 29 11.18 -4.83 -13.52
CA ILE A 29 12.53 -4.49 -13.04
C ILE A 29 12.81 -2.99 -13.18
N HIS A 30 12.51 -2.40 -14.33
CA HIS A 30 13.00 -1.06 -14.68
C HIS A 30 12.00 0.04 -14.36
N HIS A 31 10.70 -0.22 -14.54
CA HIS A 31 9.67 0.81 -14.48
C HIS A 31 8.90 0.84 -13.15
N LYS A 32 8.97 -0.24 -12.35
CA LYS A 32 8.33 -0.32 -11.03
C LYS A 32 6.82 -0.02 -11.03
N HIS A 33 6.12 -0.23 -12.15
CA HIS A 33 4.68 0.05 -12.29
C HIS A 33 3.74 -0.83 -11.45
N TRP A 34 4.27 -1.58 -10.49
CA TRP A 34 3.55 -2.50 -9.60
C TRP A 34 3.65 -2.09 -8.12
N VAL A 35 4.45 -1.05 -7.82
CA VAL A 35 4.58 -0.46 -6.48
C VAL A 35 4.30 1.03 -6.50
N LEU A 36 3.87 1.55 -5.36
CA LEU A 36 3.73 2.97 -5.08
C LEU A 36 4.61 3.31 -3.88
N SER A 37 5.20 4.50 -3.85
CA SER A 37 5.90 5.01 -2.67
C SER A 37 5.15 6.23 -2.15
N LYS A 38 4.76 6.22 -0.86
CA LYS A 38 4.15 7.41 -0.20
C LYS A 38 5.21 8.45 0.20
N THR A 39 6.48 8.08 0.19
CA THR A 39 7.63 8.92 0.56
C THR A 39 8.76 8.73 -0.44
N ASP A 40 9.72 9.65 -0.50
CA ASP A 40 10.91 9.55 -1.37
C ASP A 40 11.94 8.49 -0.91
N ASN A 41 11.60 7.68 0.09
CA ASN A 41 12.48 6.64 0.59
C ASN A 41 12.58 5.45 -0.39
N LYS A 42 13.80 4.96 -0.61
CA LYS A 42 14.07 3.84 -1.53
C LYS A 42 13.48 2.49 -1.08
N PHE A 43 13.18 2.35 0.21
CA PHE A 43 12.61 1.14 0.83
C PHE A 43 11.13 1.30 1.22
N SER A 44 10.49 2.42 0.89
CA SER A 44 9.06 2.65 1.20
C SER A 44 8.10 2.26 0.08
N SER A 45 8.61 1.64 -0.99
CA SER A 45 7.77 1.14 -2.08
C SER A 45 6.91 -0.01 -1.58
N ILE A 46 5.60 0.16 -1.69
CA ILE A 46 4.59 -0.81 -1.28
C ILE A 46 3.79 -1.26 -2.51
N PRO A 47 3.37 -2.54 -2.58
CA PRO A 47 2.48 -3.02 -3.64
C PRO A 47 1.19 -2.19 -3.71
N PHE A 48 0.63 -2.00 -4.90
CA PHE A 48 -0.45 -1.03 -5.16
C PHE A 48 -1.75 -1.26 -4.37
N ASP A 49 -2.03 -2.51 -4.00
CA ASP A 49 -3.17 -2.89 -3.17
C ASP A 49 -3.04 -2.38 -1.73
N GLN A 50 -1.82 -2.30 -1.20
CA GLN A 50 -1.57 -1.91 0.18
C GLN A 50 -1.92 -0.43 0.49
N PRO A 51 -1.50 0.59 -0.30
CA PRO A 51 -1.99 1.95 -0.10
C PRO A 51 -3.51 2.04 -0.27
N LEU A 52 -4.08 1.34 -1.25
CA LEU A 52 -5.53 1.33 -1.44
C LEU A 52 -6.26 0.74 -0.22
N GLU A 53 -5.69 -0.28 0.43
CA GLU A 53 -6.22 -0.83 1.68
C GLU A 53 -6.12 0.16 2.84
N GLN A 54 -5.00 0.89 2.96
CA GLN A 54 -4.81 1.94 3.97
C GLN A 54 -5.83 3.07 3.81
N GLU A 55 -5.99 3.61 2.61
CA GLU A 55 -6.98 4.66 2.31
C GLU A 55 -8.39 4.15 2.62
N ASN A 56 -8.71 2.94 2.18
CA ASN A 56 -9.98 2.31 2.50
C ASN A 56 -10.19 2.15 4.01
N LYS A 57 -9.15 1.90 4.80
CA LYS A 57 -9.25 1.75 6.26
C LYS A 57 -9.58 3.08 6.95
N LEU A 58 -9.05 4.21 6.46
CA LEU A 58 -9.37 5.53 7.00
C LEU A 58 -10.85 5.88 6.83
N VAL A 59 -11.44 5.47 5.70
CA VAL A 59 -12.82 5.82 5.38
C VAL A 59 -13.84 4.73 5.77
N LYS A 60 -13.40 3.49 6.02
CA LYS A 60 -14.26 2.42 6.55
C LYS A 60 -14.51 2.62 8.04
N GLY A 61 -15.76 2.91 8.40
CA GLY A 61 -16.21 2.86 9.80
C GLY A 61 -16.22 1.43 10.36
N SER A 62 -16.70 1.26 11.60
CA SER A 62 -16.68 -0.01 12.36
C SER A 62 -17.35 -1.21 11.67
N GLY A 63 -18.21 -0.97 10.66
CA GLY A 63 -18.86 -2.01 9.85
C GLY A 63 -18.07 -2.47 8.62
N GLY A 64 -16.85 -1.97 8.41
CA GLY A 64 -15.98 -2.33 7.30
C GLY A 64 -16.54 -1.95 5.93
N VAL A 65 -16.06 -2.62 4.87
CA VAL A 65 -16.57 -2.39 3.50
C VAL A 65 -18.01 -2.85 3.33
N ILE A 66 -18.44 -3.83 4.13
CA ILE A 66 -19.74 -4.51 4.03
C ILE A 66 -20.88 -3.52 4.29
N GLY A 67 -20.75 -2.65 5.30
CA GLY A 67 -21.74 -1.59 5.58
C GLY A 67 -21.84 -0.52 4.48
N ILE A 68 -20.80 -0.34 3.67
CA ILE A 68 -20.76 0.63 2.58
C ILE A 68 -21.27 0.00 1.28
N THR A 69 -20.83 -1.22 0.95
CA THR A 69 -21.14 -1.89 -0.33
C THR A 69 -22.54 -2.49 -0.39
N GLN A 70 -23.15 -2.82 0.75
CA GLN A 70 -24.52 -3.34 0.81
C GLN A 70 -25.60 -2.25 0.77
N ASN A 71 -25.21 -0.97 0.89
CA ASN A 71 -26.12 0.16 0.76
C ASN A 71 -25.67 1.07 -0.39
N PRO A 72 -26.34 1.01 -1.56
CA PRO A 72 -25.97 1.81 -2.73
C PRO A 72 -25.93 3.33 -2.47
N SER A 73 -26.75 3.84 -1.53
CA SER A 73 -26.73 5.24 -1.13
C SER A 73 -25.49 5.58 -0.30
N ALA A 74 -25.08 4.68 0.60
CA ALA A 74 -23.85 4.83 1.38
C ALA A 74 -22.62 4.74 0.46
N LEU A 75 -22.59 3.80 -0.48
CA LEU A 75 -21.52 3.70 -1.48
C LEU A 75 -21.41 4.95 -2.35
N ARG A 76 -22.53 5.49 -2.84
CA ARG A 76 -22.52 6.72 -3.66
C ARG A 76 -22.03 7.93 -2.87
N LYS A 77 -22.47 8.08 -1.61
CA LYS A 77 -21.97 9.13 -0.71
C LYS A 77 -20.48 8.98 -0.45
N TRP A 78 -20.01 7.74 -0.26
CA TRP A 78 -18.59 7.43 -0.09
C TRP A 78 -17.76 7.78 -1.34
N MET A 79 -18.22 7.41 -2.54
CA MET A 79 -17.52 7.75 -3.78
C MET A 79 -17.42 9.26 -4.03
N LEU A 80 -18.42 10.04 -3.61
CA LEU A 80 -18.45 11.49 -3.80
C LEU A 80 -17.67 12.24 -2.72
N SER A 81 -17.77 11.81 -1.46
CA SER A 81 -17.25 12.56 -0.31
C SER A 81 -15.98 11.97 0.31
N GLY A 82 -15.68 10.70 0.04
CA GLY A 82 -14.53 9.98 0.62
C GLY A 82 -13.19 10.67 0.34
N PRO A 83 -12.86 11.02 -0.91
CA PRO A 83 -11.61 11.70 -1.22
C PRO A 83 -11.43 13.04 -0.48
N GLU A 84 -12.51 13.85 -0.40
CA GLU A 84 -12.46 15.14 0.30
C GLU A 84 -12.37 14.99 1.82
N ILE A 85 -13.05 13.99 2.40
CA ILE A 85 -12.92 13.69 3.83
C ILE A 85 -11.49 13.25 4.16
N SER A 86 -10.89 12.40 3.34
CA SER A 86 -9.49 11.96 3.51
C SER A 86 -8.55 13.16 3.46
N ARG A 87 -8.69 14.02 2.44
CA ARG A 87 -7.88 15.24 2.28
C ARG A 87 -7.98 16.18 3.49
N LEU A 88 -9.17 16.32 4.08
CA LEU A 88 -9.38 17.17 5.27
C LEU A 88 -8.74 16.57 6.54
N ILE A 89 -8.78 15.25 6.69
CA ILE A 89 -8.11 14.55 7.80
C ILE A 89 -6.60 14.74 7.67
N ASP A 90 -6.03 14.50 6.48
CA ASP A 90 -4.60 14.69 6.23
C ASP A 90 -4.15 16.13 6.54
N GLN A 91 -4.90 17.13 6.07
CA GLN A 91 -4.62 18.54 6.37
C GLN A 91 -4.68 18.86 7.87
N PHE A 92 -5.64 18.28 8.58
CA PHE A 92 -5.76 18.47 10.03
C PHE A 92 -4.58 17.84 10.77
N GLU A 93 -4.20 16.61 10.41
CA GLU A 93 -3.05 15.92 10.98
C GLU A 93 -1.75 16.68 10.72
N ASP A 94 -1.52 17.15 9.49
CA ASP A 94 -0.34 17.95 9.16
C ASP A 94 -0.27 19.25 9.98
N THR A 95 -1.39 19.96 10.11
CA THR A 95 -1.45 21.23 10.87
C THR A 95 -1.25 21.02 12.37
N CYS A 96 -1.71 19.89 12.92
CA CYS A 96 -1.58 19.58 14.35
C CYS A 96 -0.24 18.94 14.73
N MET A 97 0.51 18.41 13.77
CA MET A 97 1.78 17.70 14.02
C MET A 97 3.03 18.56 13.74
N ASP A 98 2.86 19.79 13.22
CA ASP A 98 3.93 20.72 12.84
C ASP A 98 4.69 21.34 14.04
N GLU A 99 4.29 21.06 15.28
CA GLU A 99 4.98 21.60 16.47
C GLU A 99 6.22 20.80 16.91
N ASN A 100 6.50 19.59 16.39
CA ASN A 100 7.67 18.82 16.86
C ASN A 100 8.36 17.94 15.79
N GLU A 101 9.59 18.35 15.49
CA GLU A 101 10.79 17.58 15.08
C GLU A 101 11.04 17.27 13.59
N GLU A 102 12.15 17.85 13.12
CA GLU A 102 12.90 17.56 11.90
C GLU A 102 13.16 16.05 11.72
N ARG A 103 12.33 15.38 10.91
CA ARG A 103 12.54 13.97 10.55
C ARG A 103 13.49 13.83 9.35
N GLN A 104 14.76 14.18 9.53
CA GLN A 104 15.84 13.69 8.68
C GLN A 104 16.68 12.65 9.42
N HIS A 105 16.04 11.65 10.01
CA HIS A 105 16.75 10.47 10.49
C HIS A 105 16.85 9.46 9.34
N PRO A 106 18.07 9.01 8.97
CA PRO A 106 18.25 7.92 8.02
C PRO A 106 17.46 6.68 8.48
N HIS A 107 16.71 6.06 7.57
CA HIS A 107 15.95 4.86 7.89
C HIS A 107 16.90 3.76 8.38
N HIS A 108 16.51 3.00 9.41
CA HIS A 108 17.33 1.95 10.04
C HIS A 108 17.98 0.99 9.01
N GLU A 109 17.29 0.76 7.90
CA GLU A 109 17.67 -0.16 6.83
C GLU A 109 18.68 0.42 5.82
N GLN A 110 18.95 1.73 5.84
CA GLN A 110 19.94 2.39 4.98
C GLN A 110 21.38 2.27 5.51
N ASN A 111 21.59 1.61 6.65
CA ASN A 111 22.91 1.42 7.22
C ASN A 111 23.65 0.26 6.55
N LEU A 112 24.95 0.41 6.28
CA LEU A 112 25.78 -0.64 5.65
C LEU A 112 25.80 -1.97 6.43
N GLN A 113 25.38 -1.98 7.70
CA GLN A 113 25.39 -3.16 8.56
C GLN A 113 24.22 -4.12 8.26
N THR A 114 23.07 -3.64 7.79
CA THR A 114 21.90 -4.47 7.46
C THR A 114 21.99 -5.10 6.06
N GLN A 115 22.90 -4.62 5.21
CA GLN A 115 23.05 -5.07 3.82
C GLN A 115 24.03 -6.24 3.63
N LYS A 116 24.69 -6.73 4.70
CA LYS A 116 25.77 -7.74 4.63
C LYS A 116 25.32 -9.20 4.69
N THR A 117 24.02 -9.50 4.60
CA THR A 117 23.55 -10.88 4.73
C THR A 117 22.63 -11.24 3.57
N PHE A 118 23.22 -11.65 2.44
CA PHE A 118 22.65 -12.61 1.48
C PHE A 118 23.78 -13.31 0.74
#